data_AF-A0A2L2Z8I4-F1
#
_entry.id   AF-A0A2L2Z8I4-F1
#
_cell.length_a   1.000
_cell.length_b   1.000
_cell.length_c   1.000
_cell.angle_alpha   90.00
_cell.angle_beta   90.00
_cell.angle_gamma   90.00
#
_symmetry.space_group_name_H-M   'P 1'
#
loop_
_entity.id
_entity.type
_entity.pdbx_description
1 polymer ?
#
loop_
_entity_poly.entity_id
_entity_poly.type
_entity_poly.pdbx_seq_one_letter_code
_entity_poly.pdbx_strand_id
1 'polypeptide(L)'
;LVAAKLAPSTIEYCDIVTSPTHKTLRGPRAGLIFYRNGVRIVTKAVVEIYVLVVIINQEVFQVLHGGPHNISISGFATALILAQSIAFYEYQSLFLANSKCLAKGLQSRGYT
;
A
#
# COMPACT_ATOMS: atom_id res chain seq x y z
N LEU A 1 -8.93 -0.09 -0.66
CA LEU A 1 -9.39 1.30 -0.88
C LEU A 1 -8.51 2.08 -1.84
N VAL A 2 -7.25 2.40 -1.49
CA VAL A 2 -6.33 3.16 -2.39
C VAL A 2 -6.11 2.43 -3.73
N ALA A 3 -5.81 1.13 -3.70
CA ALA A 3 -5.65 0.33 -4.93
C ALA A 3 -6.90 0.31 -5.83
N ALA A 4 -8.09 0.48 -5.24
CA ALA A 4 -9.37 0.58 -5.96
C ALA A 4 -9.76 2.04 -6.27
N LYS A 5 -8.90 3.02 -6.02
CA LYS A 5 -9.15 4.46 -6.24
C LYS A 5 -10.36 5.03 -5.50
N LEU A 6 -10.75 4.40 -4.39
CA LEU A 6 -11.87 4.85 -3.54
C LEU A 6 -11.42 5.70 -2.34
N ALA A 7 -10.11 5.87 -2.17
CA ALA A 7 -9.50 6.74 -1.18
C ALA A 7 -8.30 7.44 -1.83
N PRO A 8 -7.97 8.68 -1.41
CA PRO A 8 -6.82 9.40 -1.94
C PRO A 8 -5.53 8.63 -1.67
N SER A 9 -4.60 8.69 -2.62
CA SER A 9 -3.29 8.07 -2.51
C SER A 9 -2.32 8.98 -1.76
N THR A 10 -1.55 8.42 -0.84
CA THR A 10 -0.46 9.14 -0.16
C THR A 10 0.85 9.11 -0.96
N ILE A 11 0.92 8.28 -2.02
CA ILE A 11 2.12 8.11 -2.86
C ILE A 11 2.56 9.42 -3.52
N GLU A 12 1.65 10.37 -3.73
CA GLU A 12 1.99 11.67 -4.32
C GLU A 12 2.85 12.54 -3.38
N TYR A 13 2.70 12.38 -2.07
CA TYR A 13 3.32 13.27 -1.07
C TYR A 13 4.43 12.60 -0.27
N CYS A 14 4.39 11.27 -0.15
CA CYS A 14 5.31 10.52 0.71
C CYS A 14 6.53 10.00 -0.08
N ASP A 15 7.71 10.12 0.52
CA ASP A 15 8.94 9.53 0.00
C ASP A 15 8.98 8.01 0.18
N ILE A 16 8.37 7.52 1.27
CA ILE A 16 8.27 6.11 1.63
C ILE A 16 6.83 5.81 2.03
N VAL A 17 6.27 4.71 1.52
CA VAL A 17 4.95 4.21 1.91
C VAL A 17 5.05 2.72 2.21
N THR A 18 4.69 2.33 3.43
CA THR A 18 4.65 0.92 3.82
C THR A 18 3.21 0.41 3.90
N SER A 19 2.96 -0.83 3.48
CA SER A 19 1.62 -1.43 3.59
C SER A 19 1.66 -2.93 3.85
N PRO A 20 0.85 -3.47 4.76
CA PRO A 20 0.60 -4.91 4.80
C PRO A 20 -0.25 -5.34 3.60
N THR A 21 -0.06 -6.58 3.14
CA THR A 21 -0.78 -7.11 1.97
C THR A 21 -2.12 -7.76 2.30
N HIS A 22 -2.34 -8.22 3.53
CA HIS A 22 -3.47 -9.08 3.91
C HIS A 22 -4.76 -8.37 4.34
N LYS A 23 -4.72 -7.05 4.58
CA LYS A 23 -5.87 -6.28 5.09
C LYS A 23 -6.85 -5.96 3.96
N THR A 24 -7.16 -4.67 3.74
CA THR A 24 -8.07 -4.26 2.67
C THR A 24 -7.58 -4.66 1.28
N LEU A 25 -6.29 -4.99 1.09
CA LEU A 25 -5.76 -5.48 -0.18
C LEU A 25 -6.04 -6.99 -0.41
N ARG A 26 -6.41 -7.75 0.63
CA ARG A 26 -6.80 -9.18 0.57
C ARG A 26 -5.74 -10.12 -0.03
N GLY A 27 -4.45 -9.80 0.11
CA GLY A 27 -3.34 -10.68 -0.25
C GLY A 27 -2.93 -11.64 0.88
N PRO A 28 -1.82 -12.39 0.69
CA PRO A 28 -1.24 -13.23 1.75
C PRO A 28 -0.66 -12.36 2.88
N ARG A 29 -0.22 -12.98 3.99
CA ARG A 29 0.48 -12.25 5.06
C ARG A 29 1.90 -11.89 4.62
N ALA A 30 2.09 -10.64 4.19
CA ALA A 30 3.38 -10.04 3.85
C ALA A 30 3.33 -8.52 4.07
N GLY A 31 4.47 -7.86 3.86
CA GLY A 31 4.63 -6.40 3.90
C GLY A 31 5.24 -5.87 2.60
N LEU A 32 4.93 -4.62 2.29
CA LEU A 32 5.46 -3.87 1.15
C LEU A 32 6.09 -2.57 1.61
N ILE A 33 7.17 -2.18 0.94
CA ILE A 33 7.82 -0.89 1.10
C ILE A 33 7.92 -0.27 -0.30
N PHE A 34 7.16 0.79 -0.53
CA PHE A 34 7.30 1.65 -1.70
C PHE A 34 8.23 2.80 -1.34
N TYR A 35 9.12 3.16 -2.24
CA TYR A 35 10.03 4.28 -2.08
C TYR A 35 10.17 5.07 -3.38
N ARG A 36 10.45 6.37 -3.26
CA ARG A 36 10.83 7.21 -4.39
C ARG A 36 12.18 6.79 -4.95
N ASN A 37 12.33 6.92 -6.26
CA ASN A 37 13.57 6.72 -6.99
C ASN A 37 13.76 7.89 -7.97
N GLY A 38 15.02 8.20 -8.32
CA GLY A 38 15.37 9.28 -9.24
C GLY A 38 15.68 10.60 -8.53
N VAL A 39 15.43 11.72 -9.22
CA VAL A 39 15.80 13.06 -8.73
C VAL A 39 14.86 13.50 -7.60
N ARG A 40 15.45 13.93 -6.48
CA ARG A 40 14.73 14.47 -5.32
C ARG A 40 14.58 15.98 -5.42
N ILE A 41 15.70 16.69 -5.60
CA ILE A 41 15.74 18.16 -5.64
C ILE A 41 16.67 18.58 -6.77
N VAL A 42 16.23 19.58 -7.55
CA VAL A 42 17.07 20.29 -8.52
C VAL A 42 17.19 21.74 -8.08
N THR A 43 18.42 22.20 -7.86
CA THR A 43 18.76 23.61 -7.66
C THR A 43 19.73 24.05 -8.74
N LYS A 44 19.98 25.37 -8.86
CA LYS A 44 20.97 25.91 -9.81
C LYS A 44 22.39 25.35 -9.58
N ALA A 45 22.69 24.87 -8.37
CA ALA A 45 24.02 24.40 -7.98
C ALA A 45 24.13 22.88 -7.79
N VAL A 46 23.03 22.20 -7.47
CA VAL A 46 23.05 20.78 -7.07
C VAL A 46 21.81 20.05 -7.58
N VAL A 47 22.03 18.84 -8.11
CA VAL A 47 21.00 17.82 -8.33
C VAL A 47 21.15 16.75 -7.26
N GLU A 48 20.14 16.58 -6.42
CA GLU A 48 20.09 15.53 -5.41
C GLU A 48 19.24 14.35 -5.90
N ILE A 49 19.73 13.13 -5.71
CA ILE A 49 19.07 11.89 -6.13
C ILE A 49 18.66 11.08 -4.89
N TYR A 50 17.51 10.42 -4.94
CA TYR A 50 17.10 9.48 -3.90
C TYR A 50 18.07 8.29 -3.82
N VAL A 51 18.58 8.04 -2.61
CA VAL A 51 19.39 6.85 -2.27
C VAL A 51 18.58 5.76 -1.56
N LEU A 52 17.26 5.93 -1.48
CA LEU A 52 16.35 5.07 -0.71
C LEU A 52 16.39 3.61 -1.16
N VAL A 53 16.57 3.36 -2.46
CA VAL A 53 16.64 2.01 -3.02
C VAL A 53 17.77 1.17 -2.40
N VAL A 54 18.96 1.78 -2.22
CA VAL A 54 20.12 1.08 -1.68
C VAL A 54 19.90 0.80 -0.20
N ILE A 55 19.53 1.85 0.55
CA ILE A 55 19.34 1.78 2.00
C ILE A 55 18.26 0.74 2.33
N ILE A 56 17.07 0.85 1.73
CA ILE A 56 15.95 -0.03 2.08
C ILE A 56 16.24 -1.48 1.72
N ASN A 57 16.78 -1.76 0.53
CA ASN A 57 17.02 -3.15 0.12
C ASN A 57 18.11 -3.82 0.97
N GLN A 58 19.16 -3.07 1.36
CA GLN A 58 20.22 -3.58 2.23
C GLN A 58 19.73 -3.82 3.67
N GLU A 59 18.89 -2.93 4.20
CA GLU A 59 18.30 -3.13 5.52
C GLU A 59 17.37 -4.35 5.55
N VAL A 60 16.57 -4.54 4.49
CA VAL A 60 15.66 -5.70 4.38
C VAL A 60 16.41 -7.01 4.23
N PHE A 61 17.39 -7.08 3.31
CA PHE A 61 18.15 -8.29 3.03
C PHE A 61 19.63 -8.04 3.32
N GLN A 62 20.21 -8.86 4.20
CA GLN A 62 21.56 -8.81 4.79
C GLN A 62 21.59 -8.30 6.24
N VAL A 63 20.78 -7.29 6.60
CA VAL A 63 20.75 -6.77 7.98
C VAL A 63 19.64 -7.41 8.80
N LEU A 64 18.37 -7.22 8.43
CA LEU A 64 17.24 -7.65 9.25
C LEU A 64 16.73 -9.04 8.91
N HIS A 65 16.60 -9.38 7.62
CA HIS A 65 16.07 -10.67 7.19
C HIS A 65 17.09 -11.46 6.36
N GLY A 66 16.89 -12.79 6.35
CA GLY A 66 17.60 -13.73 5.49
C GLY A 66 16.83 -14.03 4.19
N GLY A 67 16.65 -15.31 3.86
CA GLY A 67 16.03 -15.73 2.60
C GLY A 67 14.57 -15.25 2.41
N PRO A 68 14.16 -14.89 1.19
CA PRO A 68 12.81 -14.41 0.92
C PRO A 68 11.77 -15.54 0.98
N HIS A 69 10.56 -15.20 1.40
CA HIS A 69 9.42 -16.14 1.43
C HIS A 69 8.71 -16.18 0.07
N ASN A 70 9.29 -16.91 -0.88
CA ASN A 70 8.82 -16.96 -2.28
C ASN A 70 7.35 -17.38 -2.45
N ILE A 71 6.83 -18.25 -1.56
CA ILE A 71 5.41 -18.65 -1.55
C ILE A 71 4.50 -17.44 -1.29
N SER A 72 4.87 -16.59 -0.33
CA SER A 72 4.12 -15.37 -0.02
C SER A 72 4.26 -14.32 -1.12
N ILE A 73 5.42 -14.24 -1.77
CA ILE A 73 5.66 -13.34 -2.89
C ILE A 73 4.77 -13.74 -4.09
N SER A 74 4.68 -15.03 -4.42
CA SER A 74 3.83 -15.49 -5.53
C SER A 74 2.35 -15.23 -5.25
N GLY A 75 1.88 -15.53 -4.03
CA GLY A 75 0.50 -15.24 -3.62
C GLY A 75 0.18 -13.74 -3.66
N PHE A 76 1.17 -12.89 -3.36
CA PHE A 76 1.02 -11.45 -3.45
C PHE A 76 0.90 -10.98 -4.91
N ALA A 77 1.72 -11.52 -5.82
CA ALA A 77 1.60 -11.22 -7.24
C ALA A 77 0.19 -11.55 -7.79
N THR A 78 -0.37 -12.70 -7.41
CA THR A 78 -1.76 -13.05 -7.73
C THR A 78 -2.76 -12.05 -7.16
N ALA A 79 -2.58 -11.62 -5.90
CA ALA A 79 -3.45 -10.64 -5.27
C ALA A 79 -3.43 -9.27 -5.98
N LEU A 80 -2.28 -8.84 -6.49
CA LEU A 80 -2.17 -7.59 -7.27
C LEU A 80 -2.90 -7.65 -8.61
N ILE A 81 -2.92 -8.80 -9.27
CA ILE A 81 -3.70 -8.99 -10.50
C ILE A 81 -5.19 -8.89 -10.17
N LEU A 82 -5.64 -9.58 -9.12
CA LEU A 82 -7.03 -9.51 -8.67
C LEU A 82 -7.43 -8.09 -8.25
N ALA A 83 -6.52 -7.32 -7.63
CA ALA A 83 -6.76 -5.95 -7.21
C ALA A 83 -7.03 -4.97 -8.38
N GLN A 84 -6.65 -5.33 -9.60
CA GLN A 84 -6.91 -4.55 -10.82
C GLN A 84 -8.27 -4.89 -11.48
N SER A 85 -8.97 -5.91 -10.98
CA SER A 85 -10.25 -6.33 -11.55
C SER A 85 -11.41 -5.41 -11.18
N ILE A 86 -12.44 -5.36 -12.04
CA ILE A 86 -13.71 -4.69 -11.74
C ILE A 86 -14.38 -5.26 -10.49
N ALA A 87 -14.33 -6.58 -10.30
CA ALA A 87 -14.88 -7.26 -9.14
C ALA A 87 -14.23 -6.78 -7.83
N PHE A 88 -12.93 -6.47 -7.84
CA PHE A 88 -12.26 -5.91 -6.68
C PHE A 88 -12.70 -4.48 -6.38
N TYR A 89 -12.88 -3.65 -7.41
CA TYR A 89 -13.44 -2.30 -7.26
C TYR A 89 -14.85 -2.34 -6.67
N GLU A 90 -15.73 -3.20 -7.19
CA GLU A 90 -17.10 -3.39 -6.71
C GLU A 90 -17.11 -3.86 -5.25
N TYR A 91 -16.27 -4.86 -4.92
CA TYR A 91 -16.10 -5.34 -3.56
C TYR A 91 -15.72 -4.22 -2.59
N GLN A 92 -14.75 -3.37 -2.96
CA GLN A 92 -14.31 -2.25 -2.13
C GLN A 92 -15.35 -1.14 -2.02
N SER A 93 -16.14 -0.93 -3.08
CA SER A 93 -17.26 0.01 -3.08
C SER A 93 -18.35 -0.43 -2.11
N LEU A 94 -18.69 -1.72 -2.12
CA LEU A 94 -19.63 -2.31 -1.16
C LEU A 94 -19.11 -2.23 0.28
N PHE A 95 -17.82 -2.48 0.50
CA PHE A 95 -17.19 -2.31 1.81
C PHE A 95 -17.38 -0.89 2.36
N LEU A 96 -17.15 0.13 1.52
CA LEU A 96 -17.35 1.54 1.91
C LEU A 96 -18.83 1.86 2.19
N ALA A 97 -19.75 1.36 1.35
CA ALA A 97 -21.18 1.54 1.55
C ALA A 97 -21.66 0.92 2.88
N ASN A 98 -21.21 -0.30 3.17
CA ASN A 98 -21.55 -1.01 4.40
C ASN A 98 -21.00 -0.30 5.64
N SER A 99 -19.75 0.21 5.57
CA SER A 99 -19.16 1.00 6.65
C SER A 99 -19.97 2.27 6.94
N LYS A 100 -20.42 2.99 5.90
CA LYS A 100 -21.29 4.17 6.06
C LYS A 100 -22.66 3.80 6.64
N CYS A 101 -23.23 2.68 6.22
CA CYS A 101 -24.50 2.18 6.74
C CYS A 101 -24.40 1.86 8.23
N LEU A 102 -23.34 1.14 8.63
CA LEU A 102 -23.07 0.83 10.03
C LEU A 102 -22.90 2.11 10.87
N ALA A 103 -22.11 3.08 10.40
CA ALA A 103 -21.92 4.35 11.09
C ALA A 103 -23.25 5.08 11.31
N LYS A 104 -24.11 5.17 10.29
CA LYS A 104 -25.46 5.76 10.42
C LYS A 104 -26.33 5.02 11.43
N GLY A 105 -26.30 3.69 11.43
CA GLY A 105 -27.09 2.87 12.35
C GLY A 105 -26.64 2.96 13.80
N LEU A 106 -25.35 3.24 14.04
CA LEU A 106 -24.81 3.54 15.37
C LEU A 106 -25.20 4.94 15.83
N GLN A 107 -25.07 5.94 14.94
CA GLN A 107 -25.48 7.32 15.21
C GLN A 107 -26.97 7.43 15.54
N SER A 108 -27.84 6.69 14.84
CA SER A 108 -29.29 6.67 15.14
C SER A 108 -29.63 6.06 16.51
N ARG A 109 -28.68 5.37 17.14
CA ARG A 109 -28.80 4.79 18.49
C ARG A 109 -28.11 5.63 19.56
N GLY A 110 -27.64 6.84 19.22
CA GLY A 110 -27.00 7.76 20.15
C GLY A 110 -25.50 7.51 20.38
N TYR A 111 -24.86 6.65 19.57
CA TYR A 111 -23.40 6.49 19.60
C TYR A 111 -22.74 7.55 18.70
N THR A 112 -21.91 8.41 19.29
CA THR A 112 -21.18 9.50 18.60
C THR A 112 -19.70 9.18 18.44
#